data_AF-A0A960SVT0-F1
#
_entry.id   AF-A0A960SVT0-F1
#
_cell.length_a   1.000
_cell.length_b   1.000
_cell.length_c   1.000
_cell.angle_alpha   90.00
_cell.angle_beta   90.00
_cell.angle_gamma   90.00
#
_symmetry.space_group_name_H-M   'P 1'
#
loop_
_entity.id
_entity.type
_entity.pdbx_description
1 polymer ?
#
loop_
_entity_poly.entity_id
_entity_poly.type
_entity_poly.pdbx_seq_one_letter_code
_entity_poly.pdbx_strand_id
1 'polypeptide(L)'
;MPKSLPGAASSPPTLRISASLAGAIDPETHAAVSTRLAIQKQDALRWHDACLLYFQTFSKRPFPDGVETPRHSLTELKANDPLAK
;
A
#
# COMPACT_ATOMS: atom_id res chain seq x y z
N MET A 1 -12.59 -17.29 8.02
CA MET A 1 -13.51 -16.15 7.85
C MET A 1 -12.77 -15.00 7.18
N PRO A 2 -13.16 -14.52 5.99
CA PRO A 2 -12.50 -13.38 5.38
C PRO A 2 -12.84 -12.13 6.20
N LYS A 3 -11.80 -11.48 6.75
CA LYS A 3 -11.92 -10.19 7.45
C LYS A 3 -12.56 -9.19 6.48
N SER A 4 -13.68 -8.59 6.90
CA SER A 4 -14.30 -7.45 6.20
C SER A 4 -13.24 -6.40 5.88
N LEU A 5 -13.05 -6.13 4.58
CA LEU A 5 -12.17 -5.07 4.11
C LEU A 5 -12.84 -3.72 4.39
N PRO A 6 -12.22 -2.80 5.17
CA PRO A 6 -12.80 -1.50 5.42
C PRO A 6 -12.80 -0.66 4.13
N GLY A 7 -13.95 -0.03 3.85
CA GLY A 7 -14.06 1.12 2.96
C GLY A 7 -13.69 0.87 1.49
N ALA A 8 -14.63 0.35 0.71
CA ALA A 8 -14.48 0.22 -0.75
C ALA A 8 -14.16 1.55 -1.46
N ALA A 9 -14.49 2.71 -0.88
CA ALA A 9 -14.28 4.03 -1.49
C ALA A 9 -12.84 4.58 -1.37
N SER A 10 -12.06 4.23 -0.33
CA SER A 10 -10.67 4.70 -0.14
C SER A 10 -9.61 3.72 -0.67
N SER A 11 -10.05 2.61 -1.26
CA SER A 11 -9.14 1.61 -1.80
C SER A 11 -8.69 1.98 -3.23
N PRO A 12 -7.42 1.69 -3.58
CA PRO A 12 -6.89 1.97 -4.91
C PRO A 12 -7.79 1.37 -6.00
N PRO A 13 -7.87 1.99 -7.19
CA PRO A 13 -8.72 1.53 -8.29
C PRO A 13 -8.59 0.04 -8.59
N THR A 14 -7.39 -0.52 -8.45
CA THR A 14 -7.08 -1.94 -8.67
C THR A 14 -7.86 -2.88 -7.76
N LEU A 15 -8.01 -2.56 -6.47
CA LEU A 15 -8.79 -3.36 -5.54
C LEU A 15 -10.30 -3.28 -5.83
N ARG A 16 -10.78 -2.11 -6.27
CA ARG A 16 -12.20 -1.92 -6.64
C ARG A 16 -12.55 -2.71 -7.89
N ILE A 17 -11.70 -2.66 -8.92
CA ILE A 17 -11.88 -3.42 -10.15
C ILE A 17 -11.84 -4.93 -9.86
N SER A 18 -10.88 -5.41 -9.07
CA SER A 18 -10.84 -6.81 -8.64
C SER A 18 -12.11 -7.23 -7.91
N ALA A 19 -12.65 -6.39 -7.03
CA ALA A 19 -13.90 -6.67 -6.32
C ALA A 19 -15.10 -6.77 -7.30
N SER A 20 -15.16 -5.90 -8.32
CA SER A 20 -16.23 -5.93 -9.31
C SER A 20 -16.25 -7.19 -10.18
N LEU A 21 -15.13 -7.93 -10.24
CA LEU A 21 -15.02 -9.20 -10.96
C LEU A 21 -15.44 -10.42 -10.12
N ALA A 22 -15.85 -10.22 -8.86
CA ALA A 22 -16.31 -11.32 -8.02
C ALA A 22 -17.53 -12.03 -8.65
N GLY A 23 -17.42 -13.36 -8.84
CA GLY A 23 -18.46 -14.18 -9.48
C GLY A 23 -18.39 -14.22 -11.01
N ALA A 24 -17.57 -13.37 -11.65
CA ALA A 24 -17.28 -13.44 -13.08
C ALA A 24 -16.01 -14.26 -13.39
N ILE A 25 -15.16 -14.50 -12.38
CA ILE A 25 -13.97 -15.32 -12.48
C ILE A 25 -13.98 -16.44 -11.44
N ASP A 26 -13.11 -17.43 -11.65
CA ASP A 26 -12.89 -18.54 -10.72
C ASP A 26 -12.62 -18.03 -9.28
N PRO A 27 -13.32 -18.58 -8.26
CA PRO A 27 -13.20 -18.13 -6.87
C PRO A 27 -11.79 -18.25 -6.28
N GLU A 28 -11.04 -19.30 -6.62
CA GLU A 28 -9.68 -19.51 -6.11
C GLU A 28 -8.75 -18.42 -6.66
N THR A 29 -8.83 -18.17 -7.96
CA THR A 29 -8.08 -17.12 -8.65
C THR A 29 -8.42 -15.74 -8.07
N HIS A 30 -9.70 -15.45 -7.87
CA HIS A 30 -10.16 -14.18 -7.28
C HIS A 30 -9.58 -13.96 -5.89
N ALA A 31 -9.62 -14.98 -5.03
CA ALA A 31 -9.10 -14.91 -3.68
C ALA A 31 -7.57 -14.73 -3.67
N ALA A 32 -6.86 -15.45 -4.54
CA ALA A 32 -5.41 -15.38 -4.64
C ALA A 32 -4.94 -14.01 -5.15
N VAL A 33 -5.62 -13.42 -6.15
CA VAL A 33 -5.31 -12.07 -6.65
C VAL A 33 -5.66 -11.01 -5.61
N SER A 34 -6.83 -11.10 -4.97
CA SER A 34 -7.26 -10.14 -3.95
C SER A 34 -6.28 -10.07 -2.77
N THR A 35 -5.74 -11.22 -2.36
CA THR A 35 -4.72 -11.29 -1.30
C THR A 35 -3.43 -10.58 -1.72
N ARG A 36 -2.95 -10.80 -2.95
CA ARG A 36 -1.74 -10.15 -3.47
C ARG A 36 -1.94 -8.63 -3.62
N LEU A 37 -3.10 -8.19 -4.10
CA LEU A 37 -3.40 -6.75 -4.22
C LEU A 37 -3.47 -6.06 -2.85
N ALA A 38 -3.91 -6.74 -1.80
CA ALA A 38 -3.88 -6.21 -0.45
C ALA A 38 -2.45 -5.98 0.06
N ILE A 39 -1.55 -6.93 -0.22
CA ILE A 39 -0.11 -6.81 0.09
C ILE A 39 0.49 -5.66 -0.72
N GLN A 40 0.25 -5.61 -2.03
CA GLN A 40 0.74 -4.53 -2.90
C GLN A 40 0.30 -3.15 -2.42
N LYS A 41 -0.94 -3.00 -1.92
CA LYS A 41 -1.40 -1.74 -1.33
C LYS A 41 -0.55 -1.35 -0.11
N GLN A 42 -0.25 -2.30 0.77
CA GLN A 42 0.58 -2.05 1.95
C GLN A 42 2.02 -1.70 1.57
N ASP A 43 2.59 -2.43 0.60
CA ASP A 43 3.94 -2.18 0.10
C ASP A 43 4.03 -0.82 -0.59
N ALA A 44 3.02 -0.43 -1.37
CA ALA A 44 2.96 0.90 -2.00
C ALA A 44 2.99 2.03 -0.96
N LEU A 45 2.30 1.87 0.18
CA LEU A 45 2.35 2.84 1.27
C LEU A 45 3.74 2.91 1.91
N ARG A 46 4.41 1.76 2.12
CA ARG A 46 5.78 1.73 2.65
C ARG A 46 6.76 2.40 1.69
N TRP A 47 6.67 2.11 0.39
CA TRP A 47 7.51 2.73 -0.62
C TRP A 47 7.27 4.25 -0.74
N HIS A 48 6.00 4.68 -0.65
CA HIS A 48 5.66 6.10 -0.59
C HIS A 48 6.36 6.79 0.59
N ASP A 49 6.21 6.25 1.79
CA ASP A 49 6.80 6.81 3.01
C ASP A 49 8.33 6.80 2.95
N ALA A 50 8.94 5.72 2.44
CA ALA A 50 10.38 5.58 2.30
C ALA A 50 10.96 6.65 1.38
N CYS A 51 10.37 6.83 0.19
CA CYS A 51 10.79 7.85 -0.76
C CYS A 51 10.68 9.26 -0.16
N LEU A 52 9.53 9.59 0.44
CA LEU A 52 9.31 10.91 1.04
C LEU A 52 10.31 11.21 2.14
N LEU A 53 10.47 10.29 3.09
CA LEU A 53 11.35 10.49 4.24
C LEU A 53 12.82 10.48 3.83
N TYR A 54 13.22 9.61 2.90
CA TYR A 54 14.60 9.58 2.40
C TYR A 54 14.98 10.92 1.75
N PHE A 55 14.17 11.42 0.82
CA PHE A 55 14.46 12.71 0.16
C PHE A 55 14.32 13.90 1.10
N GLN A 56 13.48 13.81 2.14
CA GLN A 56 13.41 14.83 3.19
C GLN A 56 14.74 14.98 3.93
N THR A 57 15.51 13.90 4.14
CA THR A 57 16.82 13.97 4.82
C THR A 57 17.82 14.90 4.11
N PHE A 58 17.75 14.97 2.78
CA PHE A 58 18.63 15.81 1.96
C PHE A 58 18.02 17.18 1.66
N SER A 59 16.74 17.24 1.31
CA SER A 59 16.07 18.48 0.94
C SER A 59 15.80 19.39 2.15
N LYS A 60 15.65 18.83 3.36
CA LYS A 60 15.35 19.53 4.62
C LYS A 60 14.12 20.44 4.52
N ARG A 61 13.18 20.12 3.62
CA ARG A 61 11.95 20.88 3.41
C ARG A 61 10.76 20.20 4.10
N PRO A 62 9.79 20.98 4.61
CA PRO A 62 8.52 20.43 5.05
C PRO A 62 7.75 19.86 3.85
N PHE A 63 6.83 18.94 4.12
CA PHE A 63 5.93 18.44 3.07
C PHE A 63 4.90 19.52 2.69
N PRO A 64 4.57 19.67 1.40
CA PRO A 64 3.50 20.55 0.94
C PRO A 64 2.14 20.13 1.49
N ASP A 65 1.20 21.09 1.52
CA ASP A 65 -0.19 20.82 1.89
C ASP A 65 -0.83 19.79 0.96
N GLY A 66 -1.57 18.84 1.53
CA GLY A 66 -2.26 17.78 0.79
C GLY A 66 -1.41 16.53 0.50
N VAL A 67 -0.12 16.52 0.80
CA VAL A 67 0.68 15.28 0.84
C VAL A 67 0.30 14.50 2.09
N GLU A 68 -0.07 13.23 1.93
CA GLU A 68 -0.32 12.36 3.08
C GLU A 68 0.95 12.25 3.93
N THR A 69 0.82 12.54 5.23
CA THR A 69 1.92 12.40 6.17
C THR A 69 2.39 10.94 6.22
N PRO A 70 3.70 10.68 6.13
CA PRO A 70 4.24 9.32 6.25
C PRO A 70 3.76 8.63 7.52
N ARG A 71 3.31 7.38 7.40
CA ARG A 71 2.77 6.60 8.52
C ARG A 71 3.84 5.80 9.26
N HIS A 72 4.94 5.51 8.58
CA HIS A 72 6.09 4.79 9.13
C HIS A 72 7.28 5.75 9.25
N SER A 73 8.19 5.48 10.17
CA SER A 73 9.47 6.20 10.24
C SER A 73 10.50 5.60 9.27
N LEU A 74 11.50 6.41 8.87
CA LEU A 74 12.58 5.94 7.98
C LEU A 74 13.39 4.81 8.63
N THR A 75 13.57 4.85 9.96
CA THR A 75 14.27 3.81 10.70
C THR A 75 13.54 2.48 10.64
N GLU A 76 12.23 2.47 10.86
CA GLU A 76 11.40 1.25 10.76
C GLU A 76 11.40 0.68 9.34
N LEU A 77 11.34 1.55 8.32
CA LEU A 77 11.37 1.14 6.93
C LEU A 77 12.70 0.51 6.52
N LYS A 78 13.84 1.07 6.98
CA LYS A 78 15.17 0.51 6.73
C LYS A 78 15.39 -0.83 7.45
N ALA A 79 14.85 -1.00 8.65
CA ALA A 79 14.98 -2.25 9.40
C ALA A 79 14.17 -3.41 8.78
N ASN A 80 13.08 -3.09 8.08
CA ASN A 80 12.18 -4.07 7.47
C ASN A 80 12.28 -4.07 5.93
N ASP A 81 13.39 -3.61 5.36
CA ASP A 81 13.59 -3.59 3.92
C ASP A 81 13.82 -5.02 3.40
N PRO A 82 12.90 -5.60 2.62
CA PRO A 82 13.07 -6.95 2.08
C PRO A 82 14.19 -7.04 1.02
N LEU A 83 14.73 -5.91 0.56
CA LEU A 83 15.80 -5.83 -0.43
C LEU A 83 17.17 -5.53 0.18
N ALA A 84 17.24 -5.20 1.47
CA ALA A 84 18.51 -5.02 2.17
C ALA A 84 19.18 -6.39 2.40
N LYS A 85 20.12 -6.73 1.52
CA LYS A 85 21.02 -7.88 1.65
C LYS A 85 22.36 -7.47 2.22
#